data_AF-A0A7J4JPP6-F1
#
_entry.id   AF-A0A7J4JPP6-F1
#
_cell.length_a   1.000
_cell.length_b   1.000
_cell.length_c   1.000
_cell.angle_alpha   90.00
_cell.angle_beta   90.00
_cell.angle_gamma   90.00
#
_symmetry.space_group_name_H-M   'P 1'
#
loop_
_entity.id
_entity.type
_entity.pdbx_description
1 polymer ?
#
loop_
_entity_poly.entity_id
_entity_poly.type
_entity_poly.pdbx_seq_one_letter_code
_entity_poly.pdbx_strand_id
1 'polypeptide(L)'
;HVRVSNIEVGHIAATLRESLLEKAFDAAERLVEACRQEYAPGIIGPFALQGCIVSEEGKEDLVVFDVSLRVPGSPGITATPYTYYNYGESVSIGRRIAMEVKQAAKSGELKKIVT
;
A
#
# COMPACT_ATOMS: atom_id res chain seq x y z
N HIS A 1 13.82 33.38 11.72
CA HIS A 1 13.35 31.99 11.90
C HIS A 1 12.98 31.41 10.54
N VAL A 2 13.57 30.28 10.15
CA VAL A 2 13.17 29.55 8.93
C VAL A 2 11.95 28.70 9.29
N ARG A 3 10.85 28.82 8.54
CA ARG A 3 9.71 27.90 8.68
C ARG A 3 10.07 26.61 7.96
N VAL A 4 10.06 25.51 8.70
CA VAL A 4 10.20 24.17 8.12
C VAL A 4 8.98 23.90 7.24
N SER A 5 9.21 23.34 6.05
CA SER A 5 8.19 23.01 5.06
C SER A 5 8.52 21.65 4.47
N ASN A 6 7.55 20.74 4.47
CA ASN A 6 7.69 19.36 3.99
C ASN A 6 6.86 19.17 2.72
N ILE A 7 7.17 19.92 1.66
CA ILE A 7 6.47 19.81 0.38
C ILE A 7 7.00 18.56 -0.33
N GLU A 8 6.10 17.65 -0.69
CA GLU A 8 6.41 16.48 -1.51
C GLU A 8 6.79 16.93 -2.93
N VAL A 9 7.99 16.56 -3.39
CA VAL A 9 8.51 16.91 -4.72
C VAL A 9 8.91 15.69 -5.55
N GLY A 10 8.87 14.49 -4.98
CA GLY A 10 9.27 13.28 -5.66
C GLY A 10 9.39 12.07 -4.74
N HIS A 11 9.83 10.96 -5.32
CA HIS A 11 9.86 9.65 -4.68
C HIS A 11 11.16 8.90 -4.97
N ILE A 12 11.61 8.12 -4.00
CA ILE A 12 12.75 7.22 -4.12
C ILE A 12 12.27 5.82 -3.74
N ALA A 13 12.56 4.83 -4.59
CA ALA A 13 12.25 3.45 -4.27
C ALA A 13 13.17 2.92 -3.17
N ALA A 14 12.59 2.19 -2.24
CA ALA A 14 13.30 1.49 -1.17
C ALA A 14 12.68 0.12 -0.95
N THR A 15 13.48 -0.81 -0.44
CA THR A 15 13.00 -2.09 0.09
C THR A 15 13.10 -2.07 1.61
N LEU A 16 12.17 -2.74 2.28
CA LEU A 16 12.24 -2.97 3.72
C LEU A 16 13.06 -4.23 4.02
N ARG A 17 13.72 -4.23 5.19
CA ARG A 17 14.24 -5.46 5.79
C ARG A 17 13.08 -6.45 5.99
N GLU A 18 13.33 -7.73 5.77
CA GLU A 18 12.30 -8.76 5.76
C GLU A 18 11.51 -8.82 7.08
N SER A 19 12.16 -8.65 8.22
CA SER A 19 11.48 -8.61 9.53
C SER A 19 10.56 -7.40 9.74
N LEU A 20 10.72 -6.34 8.94
CA LEU A 20 9.80 -5.19 8.94
C LEU A 20 8.63 -5.37 7.98
N LEU A 21 8.73 -6.28 7.00
CA LEU A 21 7.61 -6.59 6.10
C LEU A 21 6.45 -7.20 6.88
N GLU A 22 6.72 -8.13 7.81
CA GLU A 22 5.69 -8.74 8.66
C GLU A 22 4.91 -7.68 9.45
N LYS A 23 5.61 -6.68 9.99
CA LYS A 23 4.99 -5.56 10.71
C LYS A 23 4.14 -4.68 9.79
N ALA A 24 4.60 -4.43 8.56
CA ALA A 24 3.85 -3.68 7.56
C ALA A 24 2.57 -4.41 7.14
N PHE A 25 2.63 -5.74 6.97
CA PHE A 25 1.47 -6.57 6.67
C PHE A 25 0.47 -6.59 7.83
N ASP A 26 0.91 -6.80 9.08
CA ASP A 26 0.01 -6.76 10.25
C ASP A 26 -0.72 -5.42 10.37
N ALA A 27 -0.01 -4.30 10.24
CA ALA A 27 -0.61 -2.98 10.27
C ALA A 27 -1.64 -2.78 9.14
N ALA A 28 -1.34 -3.28 7.94
CA ALA A 28 -2.22 -3.18 6.77
C ALA A 28 -3.48 -4.04 6.93
N GLU A 29 -3.35 -5.28 7.42
CA GLU A 29 -4.48 -6.18 7.68
C GLU A 29 -5.43 -5.63 8.73
N ARG A 30 -4.87 -5.06 9.81
CA ARG A 30 -5.67 -4.39 10.85
C ARG A 30 -6.46 -3.21 10.32
N LEU A 31 -5.87 -2.40 9.42
CA LEU A 31 -6.57 -1.29 8.77
C LEU A 31 -7.70 -1.82 7.87
N VAL A 32 -7.42 -2.82 7.04
CA VAL A 32 -8.42 -3.42 6.14
C VAL A 32 -9.58 -3.99 6.94
N GLU A 33 -9.31 -4.70 8.03
CA GLU A 33 -10.34 -5.29 8.89
C GLU A 33 -11.19 -4.21 9.58
N ALA A 34 -10.54 -3.18 10.15
CA ALA A 34 -11.26 -2.07 10.76
C ALA A 34 -12.16 -1.35 9.73
N CYS A 35 -11.66 -1.08 8.52
CA CYS A 35 -12.47 -0.48 7.46
C CYS A 35 -13.61 -1.41 7.02
N ARG A 36 -13.41 -2.73 6.99
CA ARG A 36 -14.45 -3.70 6.64
C ARG A 36 -15.59 -3.71 7.67
N GLN A 37 -15.26 -3.56 8.96
CA GLN A 37 -16.23 -3.54 10.05
C GLN A 37 -16.97 -2.21 10.15
N GLU A 38 -16.25 -1.09 10.08
CA GLU A 38 -16.78 0.25 10.35
C GLU A 38 -17.31 0.96 9.09
N TYR A 39 -16.82 0.60 7.90
CA TYR A 39 -17.06 1.33 6.66
C TYR A 39 -17.32 0.38 5.47
N ALA A 40 -18.49 -0.26 5.42
CA ALA A 40 -18.86 -1.11 4.30
C ALA A 40 -18.73 -0.39 2.94
N PRO A 41 -18.18 -1.03 1.89
CA PRO A 41 -17.74 -2.43 1.79
C PRO A 41 -16.32 -2.71 2.31
N GLY A 42 -15.65 -1.72 2.89
CA GLY A 42 -14.25 -1.75 3.25
C GLY A 42 -13.37 -1.15 2.17
N ILE A 43 -12.06 -1.42 2.24
CA ILE A 43 -11.09 -0.95 1.25
C ILE A 43 -11.21 -1.81 -0.02
N ILE A 44 -11.48 -1.16 -1.16
CA ILE A 44 -11.46 -1.79 -2.49
C ILE A 44 -10.26 -1.26 -3.27
N GLY A 45 -9.38 -2.17 -3.69
CA GLY A 45 -8.21 -1.82 -4.49
C GLY A 45 -7.02 -1.33 -3.65
N PRO A 46 -6.13 -0.50 -4.23
CA PRO A 46 -4.87 -0.14 -3.59
C PRO A 46 -5.04 0.92 -2.51
N PHE A 47 -4.23 0.79 -1.47
CA PHE A 47 -4.04 1.78 -0.41
C PHE A 47 -2.57 1.82 -0.02
N ALA A 48 -2.18 2.81 0.80
CA ALA A 48 -0.84 2.89 1.36
C ALA A 48 -0.87 3.36 2.82
N LEU A 49 -0.01 2.76 3.63
CA LEU A 49 0.36 3.27 4.95
C LEU A 49 1.56 4.19 4.78
N GLN A 50 1.45 5.43 5.25
CA GLN A 50 2.52 6.42 5.19
C GLN A 50 3.07 6.64 6.59
N GLY A 51 4.36 6.37 6.74
CA GLY A 51 4.98 6.21 8.04
C GLY A 51 6.49 6.33 7.99
N CYS A 52 7.11 6.06 9.13
CA CYS A 52 8.55 5.95 9.28
C CYS A 52 8.92 4.69 10.05
N ILE A 53 10.17 4.25 9.90
CA ILE A 53 10.77 3.25 10.77
C ILE A 53 11.48 3.99 11.89
N VAL A 54 11.04 3.78 13.13
CA VAL A 54 11.71 4.27 14.32
C VAL A 54 12.67 3.20 14.82
N SER A 55 13.83 3.61 15.33
CA SER A 55 14.80 2.71 15.94
C SER A 55 15.11 3.20 17.35
N GLU A 56 14.67 2.43 18.34
CA GLU A 56 14.87 2.71 19.76
C GLU A 56 15.47 1.47 20.45
N GLU A 57 16.57 1.66 21.17
CA GLU A 57 17.25 0.58 21.93
C GLU A 57 17.55 -0.68 21.09
N GLY A 58 17.82 -0.51 19.79
CA GLY A 58 18.11 -1.63 18.87
C GLY A 58 16.88 -2.36 18.35
N LYS A 59 15.67 -1.88 18.63
CA LYS A 59 14.42 -2.38 18.06
C LYS A 59 13.92 -1.41 16.99
N GLU A 60 13.54 -1.96 15.84
CA GLU A 60 12.94 -1.19 14.76
C GLU A 60 11.44 -1.41 14.72
N ASP A 61 10.66 -0.34 14.58
CA ASP A 61 9.20 -0.42 14.50
C ASP A 61 8.61 0.51 13.44
N LEU A 62 7.45 0.12 12.90
CA LEU A 62 6.72 0.91 11.92
C LEU A 62 5.74 1.84 12.64
N VAL A 63 5.91 3.16 12.46
CA VAL A 63 4.96 4.16 12.94
C VAL A 63 4.24 4.77 11.74
N VAL A 64 2.93 4.55 11.67
CA VAL A 64 2.06 5.11 10.63
C VAL A 64 1.47 6.42 11.13
N PHE A 65 1.60 7.49 10.34
CA PHE A 65 1.04 8.80 10.66
C PHE A 65 0.03 9.31 9.62
N ASP A 66 -0.05 8.69 8.45
CA ASP A 66 -1.02 9.02 7.41
C ASP A 66 -1.39 7.78 6.58
N VAL A 67 -2.53 7.82 5.89
CA VAL A 67 -3.03 6.74 5.03
C VAL A 67 -3.58 7.29 3.72
N SER A 68 -3.23 6.64 2.61
CA SER A 68 -3.87 6.88 1.32
C SER A 68 -4.81 5.73 1.00
N LEU A 69 -6.13 5.95 1.04
CA LEU A 69 -7.17 4.96 0.70
C LEU A 69 -7.40 4.81 -0.82
N ARG A 70 -6.35 5.07 -1.59
CA ARG A 70 -6.28 4.97 -3.05
C ARG A 70 -4.84 4.77 -3.49
N VAL A 71 -4.61 4.70 -4.80
CA VAL A 71 -3.27 4.74 -5.41
C VAL A 71 -2.48 5.93 -4.84
N PRO A 72 -1.34 5.69 -4.16
CA PRO A 72 -0.51 6.76 -3.60
C PRO A 72 0.28 7.47 -4.70
N GLY A 73 0.92 8.60 -4.36
CA GLY A 73 1.80 9.33 -5.29
C GLY A 73 3.00 8.50 -5.78
N SER A 74 3.46 7.54 -4.96
CA SER A 74 4.47 6.54 -5.31
C SER A 74 3.87 5.13 -5.38
N PRO A 75 3.11 4.80 -6.42
CA PRO A 75 2.58 3.45 -6.57
C PRO A 75 3.74 2.53 -6.89
N GLY A 76 4.07 1.60 -5.97
CA GLY A 76 5.20 0.66 -6.06
C GLY A 76 5.66 0.39 -7.50
N ILE A 77 6.88 0.83 -7.80
CA ILE A 77 7.43 0.86 -9.16
C ILE A 77 8.29 -0.38 -9.43
N THR A 78 8.68 -0.55 -10.70
CA THR A 78 9.56 -1.65 -11.16
C THR A 78 10.88 -1.75 -10.40
N ALA A 79 11.31 -0.67 -9.74
CA ALA A 79 12.50 -0.64 -8.90
C ALA A 79 12.34 -1.38 -7.55
N THR A 80 11.15 -1.88 -7.22
CA THR A 80 10.92 -2.75 -6.06
C THR A 80 10.57 -4.18 -6.50
N PRO A 81 11.06 -5.22 -5.80
CA PRO A 81 10.97 -6.60 -6.29
C PRO A 81 9.62 -7.26 -5.98
N TYR A 82 8.78 -6.65 -5.13
CA TYR A 82 7.62 -7.30 -4.52
C TYR A 82 6.62 -7.86 -5.53
N THR A 83 6.33 -7.13 -6.60
CA THR A 83 5.38 -7.60 -7.62
C THR A 83 5.96 -8.77 -8.43
N TYR A 84 7.28 -8.80 -8.61
CA TYR A 84 7.95 -9.88 -9.32
C TYR A 84 7.87 -11.18 -8.53
N TYR A 85 8.00 -11.13 -7.20
CA TYR A 85 7.83 -12.32 -6.35
C TYR A 85 6.43 -12.94 -6.46
N ASN A 86 5.39 -12.13 -6.69
CA ASN A 86 4.02 -12.61 -6.78
C ASN A 86 3.60 -13.02 -8.21
N TYR A 87 4.14 -12.36 -9.24
CA TYR A 87 3.64 -12.51 -10.62
C TYR A 87 4.69 -13.04 -11.60
N GLY A 88 5.95 -13.19 -11.20
CA GLY A 88 7.07 -13.54 -12.10
C GLY A 88 7.43 -12.44 -13.11
N GLU A 89 6.79 -11.27 -13.00
CA GLU A 89 7.04 -10.10 -13.83
C GLU A 89 6.74 -8.81 -13.04
N SER A 90 7.20 -7.67 -13.53
CA SER A 90 6.85 -6.40 -12.90
C SER A 90 5.41 -6.01 -13.25
N VAL A 91 4.58 -5.85 -12.21
CA VAL A 91 3.17 -5.48 -12.34
C VAL A 91 2.96 -4.15 -11.64
N SER A 92 2.80 -3.07 -12.41
CA SER A 92 2.46 -1.77 -11.83
C SER A 92 1.10 -1.81 -11.13
N ILE A 93 0.86 -0.92 -10.17
CA ILE A 93 -0.44 -0.82 -9.49
C ILE A 93 -1.58 -0.57 -10.48
N GLY A 94 -1.36 0.27 -11.50
CA GLY A 94 -2.34 0.47 -12.57
C GLY A 94 -2.67 -0.81 -13.34
N ARG A 95 -1.65 -1.62 -13.66
CA ARG A 95 -1.83 -2.94 -14.27
C ARG A 95 -2.57 -3.89 -13.33
N ARG A 96 -2.26 -3.89 -12.04
CA ARG A 96 -2.94 -4.71 -11.04
C ARG A 96 -4.42 -4.35 -10.91
N ILE A 97 -4.78 -3.06 -10.93
CA ILE A 97 -6.18 -2.61 -10.97
C ILE A 97 -6.87 -3.14 -12.23
N ALA A 98 -6.24 -2.98 -13.41
CA ALA A 98 -6.81 -3.46 -14.67
C ALA A 98 -7.02 -4.99 -14.67
N MET A 99 -6.11 -5.76 -14.05
CA MET A 99 -6.26 -7.19 -13.85
C MET A 99 -7.49 -7.52 -13.00
N GLU A 100 -7.74 -6.79 -11.92
CA GLU A 100 -8.93 -6.96 -11.07
C GLU A 100 -10.22 -6.70 -11.85
N VAL A 101 -10.27 -5.56 -12.56
CA VAL A 101 -11.44 -5.18 -13.37
C VAL A 101 -11.71 -6.22 -14.46
N LYS A 102 -10.67 -6.69 -15.15
CA LYS A 102 -10.80 -7.73 -16.17
C LYS A 102 -11.32 -9.04 -15.60
N GLN A 103 -10.85 -9.44 -14.41
CA GLN A 103 -11.30 -10.67 -13.76
C GLN A 103 -12.75 -10.55 -13.29
N ALA A 104 -13.12 -9.46 -12.62
CA ALA A 104 -14.47 -9.21 -12.16
C ALA A 104 -15.48 -9.09 -13.33
N ALA A 105 -15.07 -8.52 -14.47
CA ALA A 105 -15.89 -8.51 -15.68
C ALA A 105 -16.14 -9.93 -16.22
N LYS A 106 -15.11 -10.79 -16.23
CA LYS A 106 -15.22 -12.18 -16.67
C LYS A 106 -16.08 -13.04 -15.74
N SER A 107 -16.01 -12.81 -14.43
CA SER A 107 -16.81 -13.55 -13.44
C SER A 107 -18.21 -12.97 -13.21
N GLY A 108 -18.55 -11.84 -13.82
CA GLY A 108 -19.83 -11.16 -13.58
C GLY A 108 -19.93 -10.47 -12.21
N GLU A 109 -18.79 -10.20 -11.57
CA GLU A 109 -18.68 -9.70 -10.20
C GLU A 109 -18.26 -8.22 -10.11
N LEU A 110 -18.39 -7.45 -11.20
CA LEU A 110 -18.01 -6.02 -11.23
C LEU A 110 -18.61 -5.22 -10.08
N LYS A 111 -19.83 -5.54 -9.65
CA LYS A 111 -20.51 -4.88 -8.52
C LYS A 111 -19.77 -4.99 -7.18
N LYS A 112 -18.80 -5.90 -7.04
CA LYS A 112 -17.99 -6.06 -5.82
C LYS A 112 -16.84 -5.06 -5.74
N ILE A 113 -16.43 -4.48 -6.87
CA ILE A 113 -15.22 -3.65 -6.97
C ILE A 113 -15.50 -2.21 -7.42
N VAL A 114 -16.78 -1.86 -7.55
CA VAL A 114 -17.26 -0.51 -7.83
C VAL A 114 -18.30 -0.13 -6.80
N THR A 115 -18.41 1.15 -6.50
CA THR A 115 -19.33 1.72 -5.52
C THR A 115 -20.00 2.95 -6.09
#